data_AF-A0A4U1EZA1-F1
#
_entry.id   AF-A0A4U1EZA1-F1
#
_cell.length_a   1.000
_cell.length_b   1.000
_cell.length_c   1.000
_cell.angle_alpha   90.00
_cell.angle_beta   90.00
_cell.angle_gamma   90.00
#
_symmetry.space_group_name_H-M   'P 1'
#
loop_
_entity.id
_entity.type
_entity.pdbx_description
1 polymer ?
#
loop_
_entity_poly.entity_id
_entity_poly.type
_entity_poly.pdbx_seq_one_letter_code
_entity_poly.pdbx_strand_id
1 'polypeptide(L)'
;MLDVSGNAIKRLQQLQLYRIAIFFKPKSIEALMEMNQRQTYEQANEIYDKAMKLEQEFREYFTAIVRGDSLEEIYNKIKQIIEDQSGHYIWVPSPEKL
;
A
#
# COMPACT_ATOMS: atom_id res chain seq x y z
N MET A 1 -1.77 -0.68 -13.69
CA MET A 1 -1.08 -0.74 -12.38
C MET A 1 0.19 0.09 -12.53
N LEU A 2 0.37 1.15 -11.73
CA LEU A 2 1.60 1.95 -11.76
C LEU A 2 2.60 1.30 -10.79
N ASP A 3 3.60 0.62 -11.33
CA ASP A 3 4.76 0.16 -10.55
C ASP A 3 5.73 1.33 -10.39
N VAL A 4 5.47 2.16 -9.38
CA VAL A 4 6.22 3.38 -9.15
C VAL A 4 6.63 3.48 -7.69
N SER A 5 7.85 3.97 -7.45
CA SER A 5 8.33 4.27 -6.10
C SER A 5 7.46 5.34 -5.43
N GLY A 6 7.41 5.39 -4.09
CA GLY A 6 6.57 6.33 -3.33
C GLY A 6 6.71 7.81 -3.76
N ASN A 7 7.86 8.18 -4.34
CA ASN A 7 8.12 9.49 -4.94
C ASN A 7 7.17 9.85 -6.11
N ALA A 8 6.71 8.86 -6.88
CA ALA A 8 5.71 9.12 -7.90
C ALA A 8 4.38 9.51 -7.25
N ILE A 9 3.95 8.86 -6.15
CA ILE A 9 2.71 9.20 -5.44
C ILE A 9 2.72 10.68 -5.04
N LYS A 10 3.86 11.18 -4.53
CA LYS A 10 4.04 12.60 -4.18
C LYS A 10 3.91 13.55 -5.38
N ARG A 11 4.56 13.25 -6.52
CA ARG A 11 4.44 14.05 -7.76
C ARG A 11 3.01 14.07 -8.29
N LEU A 12 2.30 12.99 -8.06
CA LEU A 12 0.96 12.75 -8.56
C LEU A 12 -0.10 13.51 -7.75
N GLN A 13 0.09 13.63 -6.43
CA GLN A 13 -0.72 14.48 -5.56
C GLN A 13 -0.55 15.98 -5.87
N GLN A 14 0.65 16.41 -6.27
CA GLN A 14 0.92 17.79 -6.70
C GLN A 14 0.14 18.20 -7.97
N LEU A 15 -0.31 17.22 -8.76
CA LEU A 15 -1.09 17.45 -9.98
C LEU A 15 -2.61 17.42 -9.76
N GLN A 16 -3.07 17.38 -8.50
CA GLN A 16 -4.49 17.20 -8.13
C GLN A 16 -5.15 15.94 -8.72
N LEU A 17 -4.34 14.96 -9.09
CA LEU A 17 -4.82 13.66 -9.56
C LEU A 17 -4.93 12.74 -8.35
N TYR A 18 -6.14 12.67 -7.80
CA TYR A 18 -6.48 11.78 -6.70
C TYR A 18 -6.41 10.33 -7.19
N ARG A 19 -5.45 9.58 -6.64
CA ARG A 19 -5.21 8.18 -6.98
C ARG A 19 -5.52 7.30 -5.79
N ILE A 20 -5.93 6.07 -6.08
CA ILE A 20 -6.07 5.02 -5.07
C ILE A 20 -4.67 4.41 -4.86
N ALA A 21 -4.00 4.80 -3.78
CA ALA A 21 -2.69 4.28 -3.38
C ALA A 21 -2.87 3.27 -2.25
N ILE A 22 -2.72 1.98 -2.56
CA ILE A 22 -2.91 0.90 -1.60
C ILE A 22 -1.55 0.32 -1.23
N PHE A 23 -1.21 0.39 0.05
CA PHE A 23 0.01 -0.22 0.58
C PHE A 23 -0.30 -1.58 1.19
N PHE A 24 0.40 -2.62 0.74
CA PHE A 24 0.37 -3.92 1.41
C PHE A 24 1.38 -3.93 2.55
N LYS A 25 0.89 -4.08 3.78
CA LYS A 25 1.72 -4.21 4.98
C LYS A 25 1.89 -5.69 5.35
N PRO A 26 3.09 -6.27 5.18
CA PRO A 26 3.35 -7.62 5.65
C PRO A 26 3.20 -7.70 7.17
N LYS A 27 2.61 -8.80 7.67
CA LYS A 27 2.43 -9.03 9.12
C LYS A 27 3.74 -9.38 9.81
N SER A 28 4.56 -10.19 9.16
CA SER A 28 5.88 -10.61 9.61
C SER A 28 6.72 -11.14 8.45
N ILE A 29 7.99 -11.48 8.71
CA ILE A 29 8.89 -12.10 7.75
C ILE A 29 8.39 -13.51 7.40
N GLU A 30 7.88 -14.25 8.39
CA GLU A 30 7.33 -15.59 8.22
C GLU A 30 6.13 -15.55 7.28
N ALA A 31 5.22 -14.59 7.44
CA ALA A 31 4.09 -14.41 6.54
C ALA A 31 4.54 -14.17 5.08
N LEU A 32 5.61 -13.40 4.86
CA LEU A 32 6.18 -13.20 3.53
C LEU A 32 6.73 -14.51 2.95
N MET A 33 7.41 -15.32 3.76
CA MET A 33 7.94 -16.61 3.35
C MET A 33 6.84 -17.65 3.09
N GLU A 34 5.77 -17.66 3.88
CA GLU A 34 4.60 -18.52 3.68
C GLU A 34 3.88 -18.17 2.37
N MET A 35 3.77 -16.88 2.06
CA MET A 35 3.19 -16.40 0.80
C MET A 35 4.08 -16.70 -0.41
N ASN A 36 5.40 -16.80 -0.24
CA ASN A 36 6.34 -17.11 -1.31
C ASN A 36 7.43 -18.09 -0.87
N GLN A 37 7.11 -19.38 -0.94
CA GLN A 37 8.00 -20.48 -0.53
C GLN A 37 9.33 -20.57 -1.28
N ARG A 38 9.51 -19.78 -2.36
CA ARG A 38 10.75 -19.73 -3.14
C ARG A 38 11.74 -18.67 -2.66
N GLN A 39 11.36 -17.81 -1.70
CA GLN A 39 12.23 -16.77 -1.14
C GLN A 39 13.02 -17.27 0.07
N THR A 40 14.26 -16.82 0.20
CA THR A 40 15.07 -17.08 1.39
C THR A 40 14.67 -16.14 2.53
N TYR A 41 15.00 -16.52 3.78
CA TYR A 41 14.76 -15.66 4.94
C TYR A 41 15.42 -14.28 4.81
N GLU A 42 16.65 -14.22 4.28
CA GLU A 42 17.37 -12.96 4.06
C GLU A 42 16.63 -12.04 3.07
N GLN A 43 16.09 -12.60 1.98
CA GLN A 43 15.29 -11.85 1.01
C GLN A 43 13.98 -11.37 1.64
N ALA A 44 13.28 -12.22 2.40
CA ALA A 44 12.05 -11.85 3.09
C ALA A 44 12.29 -10.76 4.14
N ASN A 45 13.41 -10.81 4.87
CA ASN A 45 13.82 -9.77 5.82
C ASN A 45 14.08 -8.44 5.11
N GLU A 46 14.82 -8.45 3.98
CA GLU A 46 15.08 -7.24 3.20
C GLU A 46 13.78 -6.61 2.67
N ILE A 47 12.83 -7.43 2.20
CA ILE A 47 11.51 -6.97 1.76
C ILE A 47 10.72 -6.37 2.93
N TYR A 48 10.74 -7.03 4.09
CA TYR A 48 10.06 -6.54 5.28
C TYR A 48 10.61 -5.18 5.74
N ASP A 49 11.93 -5.05 5.83
CA ASP A 49 12.59 -3.79 6.21
C ASP A 49 12.29 -2.66 5.22
N LYS A 50 12.31 -2.96 3.91
CA LYS A 50 11.91 -1.99 2.87
C LYS A 50 10.45 -1.58 3.03
N ALA A 51 9.56 -2.53 3.31
CA ALA A 51 8.14 -2.25 3.52
C ALA A 51 7.92 -1.36 4.75
N MET A 52 8.62 -1.60 5.87
CA MET A 52 8.53 -0.76 7.07
C MET A 52 9.03 0.67 6.81
N LYS A 53 10.14 0.83 6.09
CA LYS A 53 10.64 2.17 5.70
C LYS A 53 9.66 2.91 4.79
N LEU A 54 9.10 2.21 3.79
CA LEU A 54 8.09 2.79 2.90
C LEU A 54 6.82 3.20 3.65
N GLU A 55 6.36 2.39 4.60
CA GLU A 55 5.23 2.77 5.45
C GLU A 55 5.55 4.04 6.24
N GLN A 56 6.72 4.11 6.88
CA GLN A 56 7.09 5.27 7.69
C GLN A 56 7.21 6.56 6.85
N GLU A 57 7.77 6.47 5.65
CA GLU A 57 8.01 7.63 4.78
C GLU A 57 6.74 8.09 4.04
N PHE A 58 5.90 7.14 3.60
CA PHE A 58 4.80 7.44 2.69
C PHE A 58 3.40 7.23 3.27
N ARG A 59 3.29 7.01 4.59
CA ARG A 59 1.99 6.72 5.25
C ARG A 59 0.87 7.69 4.90
N GLU A 60 1.19 8.98 4.87
CA GLU A 60 0.24 10.06 4.60
C GLU A 60 -0.28 10.08 3.15
N TYR A 61 0.43 9.42 2.23
CA TYR A 61 0.09 9.36 0.82
C TYR A 61 -0.75 8.12 0.45
N PHE A 62 -0.89 7.16 1.37
CA PHE A 62 -1.67 5.95 1.12
C PHE A 62 -3.16 6.20 1.40
N THR A 63 -4.00 5.87 0.43
CA THR A 63 -5.45 5.83 0.59
C THR A 63 -5.86 4.73 1.55
N ALA A 64 -5.15 3.59 1.52
CA ALA A 64 -5.43 2.47 2.40
C ALA A 64 -4.17 1.62 2.66
N ILE A 65 -4.15 0.98 3.84
CA ILE A 65 -3.15 -0.02 4.22
C ILE A 65 -3.85 -1.35 4.39
N VAL A 66 -3.44 -2.36 3.61
CA VAL A 66 -4.02 -3.70 3.61
C VAL A 66 -3.09 -4.68 4.31
N ARG A 67 -3.67 -5.56 5.12
CA ARG A 67 -3.02 -6.75 5.67
C ARG A 67 -3.90 -7.95 5.41
N GLY A 68 -3.31 -9.13 5.29
CA GLY A 68 -4.04 -10.39 5.19
C GLY A 68 -3.12 -11.56 5.50
N ASP A 69 -3.74 -12.72 5.73
CA ASP A 69 -3.08 -13.99 5.99
C ASP A 69 -2.87 -14.82 4.72
N SER A 70 -3.60 -14.47 3.64
CA SER A 70 -3.44 -15.11 2.33
C SER A 70 -3.46 -14.09 1.20
N LEU A 71 -2.87 -14.45 0.06
CA LEU A 71 -2.90 -13.63 -1.15
C LEU A 71 -4.34 -13.38 -1.63
N GLU A 72 -5.23 -14.36 -1.48
CA GLU A 72 -6.64 -14.24 -1.83
C GLU A 72 -7.35 -13.18 -0.99
N GLU A 73 -7.15 -13.20 0.33
CA GLU A 73 -7.72 -12.19 1.23
C GLU A 73 -7.21 -10.79 0.89
N ILE A 74 -5.91 -10.65 0.64
CA ILE A 74 -5.29 -9.37 0.24
C ILE A 74 -5.89 -8.88 -1.07
N TYR A 75 -6.03 -9.76 -2.05
CA TYR A 75 -6.60 -9.43 -3.35
C TYR A 75 -8.07 -8.98 -3.25
N ASN A 76 -8.87 -9.67 -2.46
CA ASN A 76 -10.27 -9.30 -2.22
C ASN A 76 -10.38 -7.95 -1.51
N LYS A 77 -9.54 -7.69 -0.49
CA LYS A 77 -9.49 -6.37 0.18
C LYS A 77 -9.07 -5.25 -0.79
N ILE A 78 -8.08 -5.50 -1.64
CA ILE A 78 -7.64 -4.53 -2.65
C ILE A 78 -8.80 -4.19 -3.60
N LYS A 79 -9.51 -5.20 -4.11
CA LYS A 79 -10.69 -4.99 -4.97
C LYS A 79 -11.75 -4.14 -4.28
N GLN A 80 -12.10 -4.49 -3.04
CA GLN A 80 -13.10 -3.76 -2.28
C GLN A 80 -12.69 -2.29 -2.07
N ILE A 81 -11.43 -2.03 -1.71
CA ILE A 81 -10.93 -0.65 -1.57
C ILE A 81 -11.01 0.12 -2.89
N ILE A 82 -10.68 -0.53 -4.02
CA ILE A 82 -10.80 0.10 -5.33
C ILE A 82 -12.26 0.44 -5.61
N GLU A 83 -13.19 -0.48 -5.37
CA GLU A 83 -14.63 -0.26 -5.55
C GLU A 83 -15.11 0.92 -4.69
N ASP A 84 -14.80 0.90 -3.39
CA ASP A 84 -15.20 1.93 -2.42
C ASP A 84 -14.63 3.33 -2.76
N GLN A 85 -13.38 3.39 -3.23
CA GLN A 85 -12.67 4.65 -3.54
C GLN A 85 -12.85 5.11 -5.00
N SER A 86 -13.52 4.32 -5.84
CA SER A 86 -13.80 4.66 -7.26
C SER A 86 -15.16 5.34 -7.47
N GLY A 87 -15.92 5.59 -6.39
CA GLY A 87 -17.18 6.29 -6.44
C GLY A 87 -17.08 7.72 -6.97
N HIS A 88 -18.21 8.30 -7.40
CA HIS A 88 -18.29 9.68 -7.89
C HIS A 88 -17.87 10.74 -6.86
N TYR A 89 -17.87 10.39 -5.57
CA TYR A 89 -17.42 11.24 -4.48
C TYR A 89 -16.21 10.60 -3.82
N ILE A 90 -15.12 11.36 -3.71
CA ILE A 90 -13.88 10.94 -3.08
C ILE A 90 -13.56 11.84 -1.89
N TRP A 91 -12.96 11.27 -0.85
CA TRP A 91 -12.46 12.03 0.29
C TRP A 91 -11.09 12.61 -0.06
N VAL A 92 -10.95 13.92 0.08
CA VAL A 92 -9.71 14.65 -0.20
C VAL A 92 -9.25 15.36 1.08
N PRO A 93 -7.92 15.46 1.34
CA PRO A 93 -7.42 16.19 2.49
C PRO A 93 -7.91 17.65 2.47
N SER A 94 -8.48 18.12 3.57
CA SER A 94 -8.84 19.54 3.71
C SER A 94 -7.57 20.37 3.88
N PRO A 95 -7.45 21.54 3.23
CA PRO A 95 -6.35 22.48 3.48
C PRO A 95 -6.43 23.14 4.86
N GLU A 96 -7.55 23.01 5.57
CA GLU A 96 -7.73 23.58 6.91
C GLU A 96 -7.10 22.69 7.98
N LYS A 97 -6.23 23.27 8.82
CA LYS A 97 -5.73 22.62 10.02
C LYS A 97 -6.77 22.75 11.14
N LEU A 98 -7.07 21.62 11.79
CA LEU A 98 -7.81 21.56 13.07
C LEU A 98 -7.00 22.19 14.20
#